data_AF-A0A2V8EBC5-F1
#
_entry.id   AF-A0A2V8EBC5-F1
#
_cell.length_a   1.000
_cell.length_b   1.000
_cell.length_c   1.000
_cell.angle_alpha   90.00
_cell.angle_beta   90.00
_cell.angle_gamma   90.00
#
_symmetry.space_group_name_H-M   'P 1'
#
loop_
_entity.id
_entity.type
_entity.pdbx_description
1 polymer ?
#
loop_
_entity_poly.entity_id
_entity_poly.type
_entity_poly.pdbx_seq_one_letter_code
_entity_poly.pdbx_strand_id
1 'polypeptide(L)'
;MNPTAWRALVAIFVFSSGTAMGAVAFAALLEITGAEWAGRLRLTAEAFRRFLPASLLLYAVLLVGASALYPWIAHPSRTPWLRFWPLALRDAAGLIVVYAAANWFCARSDPDRSSSVEPPASASAVPRRGKRAVIFLIVYAVGGSLLIVDVLMSLEPSWTSTLFPAYVLTASLYTGIAAVVIVSAWSAPPEILDGPRANDAGNLLLGFALVWMYLLWSQFLVIWYGNLTEEVGYLIRRFEHGWRLLAWTVIAMRFLAPCVVFLGRRGRRRQPLVATSALIVVGFLLECFLLVGPRQALTDQPSAASGCADPLPGTLLPLPSRRGSAQDDLAAPGPRPSALRVSWARRGSATAACPGRSAAGSSDDGSSSP
;
A
#
# COMPACT_ATOMS: atom_id res chain seq x y z
N MET A 1 15.47 -25.04 5.64
CA MET A 1 15.87 -23.68 5.23
C MET A 1 15.65 -22.73 6.40
N ASN A 2 16.55 -21.76 6.59
CA ASN A 2 16.45 -20.74 7.65
C ASN A 2 15.20 -19.86 7.42
N PRO A 3 14.34 -19.56 8.41
CA PRO A 3 13.13 -18.73 8.26
C PRO A 3 13.39 -17.37 7.58
N THR A 4 14.59 -16.82 7.72
CA THR A 4 15.02 -15.60 7.04
C THR A 4 15.04 -15.73 5.51
N ALA A 5 15.40 -16.91 4.99
CA ALA A 5 15.44 -17.15 3.54
C ALA A 5 14.03 -17.17 2.93
N TRP A 6 13.07 -17.79 3.63
CA TRP A 6 11.67 -17.79 3.19
C TRP A 6 11.08 -16.38 3.18
N ARG A 7 11.38 -15.57 4.19
CA ARG A 7 10.98 -14.15 4.24
C ARG A 7 11.55 -13.34 3.08
N ALA A 8 12.82 -13.55 2.76
CA ALA A 8 13.43 -12.92 1.59
C ALA A 8 12.73 -13.33 0.29
N LEU A 9 12.33 -14.60 0.15
CA LEU A 9 11.55 -15.06 -1.00
C LEU A 9 10.19 -14.39 -1.10
N VAL A 10 9.48 -14.15 0.02
CA VAL A 10 8.22 -13.38 0.00
C VAL A 10 8.46 -11.95 -0.48
N ALA A 11 9.51 -11.29 0.01
CA ALA A 11 9.85 -9.93 -0.42
C ALA A 11 10.17 -9.90 -1.93
N ILE A 12 10.95 -10.86 -2.44
CA ILE A 12 11.25 -11.00 -3.86
C ILE A 12 9.99 -11.26 -4.67
N PHE A 13 9.10 -12.14 -4.19
CA PHE A 13 7.83 -12.44 -4.86
C PHE A 13 6.94 -11.21 -4.99
N VAL A 14 6.76 -10.46 -3.91
CA VAL A 14 5.97 -9.22 -3.92
C VAL A 14 6.60 -8.20 -4.85
N PHE A 15 7.92 -8.01 -4.76
CA PHE A 15 8.66 -7.09 -5.62
C PHE A 15 8.48 -7.45 -7.10
N SER A 16 8.76 -8.70 -7.48
CA SER A 16 8.79 -9.12 -8.88
C SER A 16 7.39 -9.21 -9.49
N SER A 17 6.44 -9.78 -8.75
CA SER A 17 5.05 -9.94 -9.22
C SER A 17 4.34 -8.59 -9.24
N GLY A 18 4.53 -7.77 -8.20
CA GLY A 18 4.01 -6.42 -8.12
C GLY A 18 4.53 -5.53 -9.24
N THR A 19 5.84 -5.54 -9.51
CA THR A 19 6.44 -4.75 -10.60
C THR A 19 5.91 -5.19 -11.97
N ALA A 20 5.83 -6.50 -12.22
CA ALA A 20 5.32 -7.02 -13.49
C ALA A 20 3.84 -6.66 -13.73
N MET A 21 2.99 -6.87 -12.72
CA MET A 21 1.56 -6.52 -12.80
C MET A 21 1.36 -5.00 -12.87
N GLY A 22 2.16 -4.23 -12.13
CA GLY A 22 2.16 -2.77 -12.14
C GLY A 22 2.52 -2.21 -13.51
N ALA A 23 3.50 -2.80 -14.20
CA ALA A 23 3.83 -2.43 -15.58
C ALA A 23 2.67 -2.70 -16.54
N VAL A 24 2.01 -3.87 -16.47
CA VAL A 24 0.84 -4.14 -17.33
C VAL A 24 -0.34 -3.22 -16.97
N ALA A 25 -0.55 -2.91 -15.69
CA ALA A 25 -1.54 -1.92 -15.25
C ALA A 25 -1.25 -0.52 -15.83
N PHE A 26 0.02 -0.13 -15.93
CA PHE A 26 0.41 1.10 -16.61
C PHE A 26 0.03 1.09 -18.10
N ALA A 27 0.23 -0.02 -18.82
CA ALA A 27 -0.22 -0.13 -20.22
C ALA A 27 -1.74 0.09 -20.36
N ALA A 28 -2.53 -0.46 -19.44
CA ALA A 28 -3.98 -0.26 -19.41
C ALA A 28 -4.36 1.19 -19.08
N LEU A 29 -3.66 1.86 -18.16
CA LEU A 29 -3.85 3.27 -17.87
C LEU A 29 -3.61 4.14 -19.12
N LEU A 30 -2.52 3.92 -19.83
CA LEU A 30 -2.19 4.65 -21.06
C LEU A 30 -3.28 4.48 -22.15
N GLU A 31 -3.89 3.30 -22.24
CA GLU A 31 -4.99 3.07 -23.17
C GLU A 31 -6.27 3.82 -22.78
N ILE A 32 -6.62 3.86 -21.50
CA ILE A 32 -7.82 4.56 -21.00
C ILE A 32 -7.66 6.07 -21.17
N THR A 33 -6.48 6.61 -20.88
CA THR A 33 -6.23 8.05 -21.02
C THR A 33 -6.03 8.47 -22.48
N GLY A 34 -5.91 7.52 -23.41
CA GLY A 34 -5.61 7.83 -24.80
C GLY A 34 -4.24 8.51 -24.98
N ALA A 35 -3.25 8.16 -24.17
CA ALA A 35 -1.96 8.85 -24.16
C ALA A 35 -1.13 8.52 -25.42
N GLU A 36 -1.16 9.40 -26.42
CA GLU A 36 -0.46 9.22 -27.70
C GLU A 36 1.06 9.29 -27.56
N TRP A 37 1.58 10.10 -26.63
CA TRP A 37 3.02 10.27 -26.40
C TRP A 37 3.72 8.99 -25.92
N ALA A 38 2.98 8.05 -25.34
CA ALA A 38 3.49 6.87 -24.64
C ALA A 38 3.44 5.58 -25.47
N GLY A 39 3.23 5.66 -26.79
CA GLY A 39 3.03 4.49 -27.66
C GLY A 39 4.06 3.37 -27.46
N ARG A 40 5.36 3.70 -27.48
CA ARG A 40 6.43 2.72 -27.27
C ARG A 40 6.61 2.30 -25.81
N LEU A 41 6.32 3.17 -24.84
CA LEU A 41 6.31 2.82 -23.42
C LEU A 41 5.23 1.77 -23.12
N ARG A 42 4.07 1.86 -23.81
CA ARG A 42 3.00 0.86 -23.71
C ARG A 42 3.46 -0.53 -24.15
N LEU A 43 4.19 -0.64 -25.26
CA LEU A 43 4.72 -1.92 -25.73
C LEU A 43 5.71 -2.53 -24.73
N THR A 44 6.60 -1.71 -24.19
CA THR A 44 7.53 -2.17 -23.14
C THR A 44 6.76 -2.62 -21.90
N ALA A 45 5.73 -1.88 -21.49
CA ALA A 45 4.87 -2.21 -20.36
C ALA A 45 4.11 -3.54 -20.56
N GLU A 46 3.57 -3.79 -21.76
CA GLU A 46 2.92 -5.07 -22.08
C GLU A 46 3.89 -6.26 -22.08
N ALA A 47 5.18 -6.04 -22.37
CA ALA A 47 6.18 -7.11 -22.38
C ALA A 47 6.43 -7.72 -20.99
N PHE A 48 6.20 -6.96 -19.91
CA PHE A 48 6.33 -7.47 -18.53
C PHE A 48 5.37 -8.62 -18.22
N ARG A 49 4.29 -8.81 -19.00
CA ARG A 49 3.40 -9.97 -18.84
C ARG A 49 4.10 -11.32 -19.03
N ARG A 50 5.26 -11.35 -19.71
CA ARG A 50 6.06 -12.57 -19.88
C ARG A 50 6.64 -13.10 -18.58
N PHE A 51 6.75 -12.27 -17.55
CA PHE A 51 7.21 -12.67 -16.23
C PHE A 51 6.13 -13.39 -15.39
N LEU A 52 4.86 -13.31 -15.79
CA LEU A 52 3.73 -13.84 -15.00
C LEU A 52 3.85 -15.37 -14.73
N PRO A 53 4.23 -16.24 -15.68
CA PRO A 53 4.43 -17.66 -15.38
C PRO A 53 5.53 -17.92 -14.34
N ALA A 54 6.60 -17.14 -14.36
CA ALA A 54 7.69 -17.25 -13.38
C ALA A 54 7.20 -16.87 -11.97
N SER A 55 6.29 -15.90 -11.86
CA SER A 55 5.67 -15.54 -10.60
C SER A 55 4.76 -16.65 -10.04
N LEU A 56 4.00 -17.36 -10.89
CA LEU A 56 3.21 -18.53 -10.43
C LEU A 56 4.12 -19.63 -9.87
N LEU A 57 5.24 -19.89 -10.55
CA LEU A 57 6.23 -20.84 -10.06
C LEU A 57 6.83 -20.38 -8.71
N LEU A 58 7.16 -19.10 -8.59
CA LEU A 58 7.68 -18.53 -7.34
C LEU A 58 6.67 -18.64 -6.20
N TYR A 59 5.37 -18.42 -6.47
CA TYR A 59 4.30 -18.64 -5.50
C TYR A 59 4.21 -20.12 -5.07
N ALA A 60 4.30 -21.06 -6.02
CA ALA A 60 4.32 -22.48 -5.71
C ALA A 60 5.51 -22.86 -4.81
N VAL A 61 6.68 -22.25 -5.03
CA VAL A 61 7.86 -22.41 -4.15
C VAL A 61 7.59 -21.86 -2.75
N LEU A 62 6.90 -20.71 -2.63
CA LEU A 62 6.53 -20.15 -1.32
C LEU A 62 5.62 -21.07 -0.50
N LEU A 63 4.72 -21.81 -1.16
CA LEU A 63 3.83 -22.76 -0.48
C LEU A 63 4.60 -23.90 0.21
N VAL A 64 5.76 -24.30 -0.31
CA VAL A 64 6.63 -25.30 0.33
C VAL A 64 7.16 -24.79 1.67
N GLY A 65 7.45 -23.48 1.76
CA GLY A 65 7.95 -22.82 2.97
C GLY A 65 6.87 -22.26 3.89
N ALA A 66 5.59 -22.50 3.60
CA ALA A 66 4.49 -21.83 4.27
C ALA A 66 4.50 -22.00 5.79
N SER A 67 4.83 -23.20 6.29
CA SER A 67 4.88 -23.49 7.74
C SER A 67 5.93 -22.67 8.49
N ALA A 68 7.01 -22.23 7.83
CA ALA A 68 8.03 -21.36 8.40
C ALA A 68 7.67 -19.87 8.29
N LEU A 69 6.80 -19.50 7.34
CA LEU A 69 6.36 -18.13 7.09
C LEU A 69 5.20 -17.72 7.99
N TYR A 70 4.21 -18.60 8.09
CA TYR A 70 2.89 -18.29 8.65
C TYR A 70 2.70 -18.95 10.03
N PRO A 71 2.72 -18.17 11.12
CA PRO A 71 2.61 -18.71 12.48
C PRO A 71 1.28 -19.41 12.76
N TRP A 72 0.22 -18.97 12.07
CA TRP A 72 -1.13 -19.50 12.19
C TRP A 72 -1.28 -20.91 11.59
N ILE A 73 -0.29 -21.43 10.86
CA ILE A 73 -0.28 -22.82 10.42
C ILE A 73 0.00 -23.74 11.62
N ALA A 74 0.91 -23.34 12.51
CA ALA A 74 1.20 -24.08 13.74
C ALA A 74 0.12 -23.87 14.81
N HIS A 75 -0.48 -22.67 14.85
CA HIS A 75 -1.55 -22.32 15.79
C HIS A 75 -2.78 -21.85 15.00
N PRO A 76 -3.67 -22.77 14.59
CA PRO A 76 -4.80 -22.46 13.72
C PRO A 76 -5.65 -21.34 14.29
N SER A 77 -5.79 -20.26 13.53
CA SER A 77 -6.74 -19.21 13.84
C SER A 77 -8.17 -19.76 13.79
N ARG A 78 -9.07 -19.22 14.62
CA ARG A 78 -10.49 -19.61 14.60
C ARG A 78 -11.23 -19.19 13.32
N THR A 79 -10.63 -18.35 12.48
CA THR A 79 -11.23 -17.84 11.25
C THR A 79 -11.08 -18.83 10.09
N PRO A 80 -12.17 -19.16 9.36
CA PRO A 80 -12.12 -20.04 8.19
C PRO A 80 -11.25 -19.51 7.03
N TRP A 81 -11.04 -18.19 6.97
CA TRP A 81 -10.31 -17.51 5.90
C TRP A 81 -8.82 -17.86 5.82
N LEU A 82 -8.19 -18.15 6.97
CA LEU A 82 -6.76 -18.44 7.11
C LEU A 82 -6.49 -19.94 7.21
N ARG A 83 -7.38 -20.78 6.69
CA ARG A 83 -7.06 -22.20 6.52
C ARG A 83 -6.07 -22.34 5.36
N PHE A 84 -5.02 -23.13 5.58
CA PHE A 84 -3.91 -23.25 4.63
C PHE A 84 -4.36 -23.58 3.20
N TRP A 85 -5.11 -24.67 3.00
CA TRP A 85 -5.53 -25.10 1.66
C TRP A 85 -6.49 -24.11 0.97
N PRO A 86 -7.56 -23.62 1.63
CA PRO A 86 -8.40 -22.57 1.06
C PRO A 86 -7.64 -21.30 0.69
N LEU A 87 -6.70 -20.84 1.52
CA LEU A 87 -5.85 -19.68 1.23
C LEU A 87 -4.95 -19.95 0.03
N ALA A 88 -4.22 -21.06 0.05
CA ALA A 88 -3.28 -21.43 -1.02
C ALA A 88 -3.97 -21.51 -2.38
N LEU A 89 -5.16 -22.14 -2.43
CA LEU A 89 -5.95 -22.29 -3.65
C LEU A 89 -6.57 -20.96 -4.10
N ARG A 90 -7.07 -20.14 -3.16
CA ARG A 90 -7.62 -18.82 -3.47
C ARG A 90 -6.57 -17.90 -4.09
N ASP A 91 -5.37 -17.87 -3.51
CA ASP A 91 -4.27 -17.05 -4.00
C ASP A 91 -3.76 -17.53 -5.36
N ALA A 92 -3.61 -18.85 -5.54
CA ALA A 92 -3.26 -19.42 -6.84
C ALA A 92 -4.32 -19.08 -7.91
N ALA A 93 -5.60 -19.22 -7.57
CA ALA A 93 -6.70 -18.85 -8.47
C ALA A 93 -6.72 -17.35 -8.75
N GLY A 94 -6.50 -16.51 -7.74
CA GLY A 94 -6.41 -15.06 -7.88
C GLY A 94 -5.28 -14.64 -8.82
N LEU A 95 -4.08 -15.21 -8.66
CA LEU A 95 -2.96 -15.00 -9.57
C LEU A 95 -3.31 -15.43 -10.99
N ILE A 96 -3.87 -16.63 -11.18
CA ILE A 96 -4.29 -17.13 -12.49
C ILE A 96 -5.31 -16.20 -13.15
N VAL A 97 -6.32 -15.73 -12.40
CA VAL A 97 -7.36 -14.82 -12.90
C VAL A 97 -6.75 -13.50 -13.35
N VAL A 98 -5.89 -12.90 -12.52
CA VAL A 98 -5.21 -11.64 -12.86
C VAL A 98 -4.31 -11.82 -14.08
N TYR A 99 -3.64 -12.98 -14.20
CA TYR A 99 -2.73 -13.27 -15.31
C TYR A 99 -3.49 -13.56 -16.60
N ALA A 100 -4.61 -14.26 -16.53
CA ALA A 100 -5.51 -14.44 -17.64
C ALA A 100 -6.08 -13.10 -18.11
N ALA A 101 -6.48 -12.21 -17.19
CA ALA A 101 -6.96 -10.88 -17.52
C ALA A 101 -5.87 -10.00 -18.17
N ALA A 102 -4.64 -10.03 -17.64
CA ALA A 102 -3.48 -9.33 -18.22
C ALA A 102 -3.19 -9.82 -19.65
N ASN A 103 -3.15 -11.14 -19.86
CA ASN A 103 -2.93 -11.72 -21.19
C ASN A 103 -4.08 -11.45 -22.14
N TRP A 104 -5.33 -11.49 -21.66
CA TRP A 104 -6.52 -11.17 -22.45
C TRP A 104 -6.54 -9.71 -22.92
N PHE A 105 -6.12 -8.79 -22.05
CA PHE A 105 -5.92 -7.39 -22.38
C PHE A 105 -4.84 -7.24 -23.46
N CYS A 106 -3.60 -7.69 -23.20
CA CYS A 106 -2.47 -7.50 -24.11
C CYS A 106 -2.61 -8.27 -25.44
N ALA A 107 -3.22 -9.45 -25.47
CA ALA A 107 -3.37 -10.24 -26.70
C ALA A 107 -4.29 -9.58 -27.74
N ARG A 108 -5.10 -8.61 -27.31
CA ARG A 108 -5.98 -7.87 -28.21
C ARG A 108 -5.67 -6.36 -28.22
N SER A 109 -4.51 -5.98 -27.68
CA SER A 109 -3.92 -4.66 -27.87
C SER A 109 -3.41 -4.55 -29.30
N ASP A 110 -3.76 -3.45 -29.97
CA ASP A 110 -3.37 -3.18 -31.36
C ASP A 110 -1.89 -2.73 -31.41
N PRO A 111 -0.95 -3.54 -31.96
CA PRO A 111 0.47 -3.22 -31.99
C PRO A 111 0.77 -2.03 -32.91
N ASP A 112 0.00 -1.89 -33.99
CA ASP A 112 0.22 -0.94 -35.07
C ASP A 112 0.02 0.52 -34.62
N ARG A 113 -0.79 0.73 -33.57
CA ARG A 113 -1.03 2.06 -32.97
C ARG A 113 0.10 2.52 -32.03
N SER A 114 0.95 1.61 -31.59
CA SER A 114 2.05 1.92 -30.66
C SER A 114 3.40 2.11 -31.34
N SER A 115 3.50 1.73 -32.61
CA SER A 115 4.67 1.92 -33.48
C SER A 115 4.59 3.22 -34.29
N SER A 116 3.39 3.69 -34.61
CA SER A 116 3.16 4.87 -35.44
C SER A 116 3.38 6.16 -34.65
N VAL A 117 4.26 7.02 -35.17
CA VAL A 117 4.52 8.38 -34.66
C VAL A 117 3.48 9.37 -35.22
N GLU A 118 2.80 9.01 -36.31
CA GLU A 118 1.76 9.80 -36.96
C GLU A 118 0.35 9.29 -36.61
N PRO A 119 -0.59 10.20 -36.32
CA PRO A 119 -1.97 9.83 -36.06
C PRO A 119 -2.60 9.25 -37.35
N PRO A 120 -3.34 8.12 -37.27
CA PRO A 120 -4.02 7.58 -38.43
C PRO A 120 -5.10 8.55 -38.93
N ALA A 121 -5.18 8.71 -40.26
CA ALA A 121 -6.11 9.61 -40.95
C ALA A 121 -7.61 9.32 -40.73
N SER A 122 -7.98 8.28 -39.98
CA SER A 122 -9.36 7.90 -39.68
C SER A 122 -9.70 8.16 -38.20
N ALA A 123 -10.02 9.41 -37.88
CA ALA A 123 -10.39 9.87 -36.54
C ALA A 123 -11.82 9.51 -36.08
N SER A 124 -12.45 8.45 -36.59
CA SER A 124 -13.88 8.17 -36.37
C SER A 124 -14.23 6.91 -35.56
N ALA A 125 -13.29 6.29 -34.83
CA ALA A 125 -13.60 5.11 -34.02
C ALA A 125 -13.00 5.12 -32.60
N VAL A 126 -13.59 5.87 -31.68
CA VAL A 126 -13.53 5.61 -30.23
C VAL A 126 -14.99 5.54 -29.77
N PRO A 127 -15.57 4.44 -29.19
CA PRO A 127 -15.11 3.80 -27.94
C PRO A 127 -15.58 2.32 -27.75
N ARG A 128 -14.77 1.30 -28.05
CA ARG A 128 -15.02 -0.09 -27.54
C ARG A 128 -13.82 -0.75 -26.86
N ARG A 129 -12.63 -0.13 -26.94
CA ARG A 129 -11.36 -0.74 -26.55
C ARG A 129 -10.97 -0.49 -25.08
N GLY A 130 -11.21 0.72 -24.56
CA GLY A 130 -10.97 1.05 -23.15
C GLY A 130 -11.74 0.18 -22.13
N LYS A 131 -12.86 -0.46 -22.53
CA LYS A 131 -13.60 -1.39 -21.66
C LYS A 131 -12.71 -2.53 -21.14
N ARG A 132 -11.80 -3.04 -21.97
CA ARG A 132 -10.91 -4.15 -21.57
C ARG A 132 -9.87 -3.69 -20.56
N ALA A 133 -9.26 -2.52 -20.81
CA ALA A 133 -8.34 -1.89 -19.89
C ALA A 133 -9.01 -1.62 -18.53
N VAL A 134 -10.25 -1.13 -18.53
CA VAL A 134 -11.05 -0.92 -17.30
C VAL A 134 -11.30 -2.25 -16.58
N ILE A 135 -11.76 -3.29 -17.29
CA ILE A 135 -11.98 -4.62 -16.68
C ILE A 135 -10.69 -5.15 -16.06
N PHE A 136 -9.57 -5.05 -16.78
CA PHE A 136 -8.28 -5.48 -16.26
C PHE A 136 -7.83 -4.67 -15.03
N LEU A 137 -7.99 -3.35 -15.02
CA LEU A 137 -7.65 -2.52 -13.87
C LEU A 137 -8.52 -2.85 -12.64
N ILE A 138 -9.80 -3.19 -12.83
CA ILE A 138 -10.66 -3.67 -11.74
C ILE A 138 -10.15 -5.01 -11.21
N VAL A 139 -9.81 -5.96 -12.09
CA VAL A 139 -9.24 -7.26 -11.70
C VAL A 139 -7.89 -7.07 -10.98
N TYR A 140 -7.03 -6.17 -11.47
CA TYR A 140 -5.77 -5.81 -10.84
C TYR A 140 -5.99 -5.21 -9.44
N ALA A 141 -6.93 -4.28 -9.30
CA ALA A 141 -7.26 -3.65 -8.03
C ALA A 141 -7.80 -4.64 -7.00
N VAL A 142 -8.82 -5.42 -7.37
CA VAL A 142 -9.48 -6.36 -6.45
C VAL A 142 -8.61 -7.58 -6.20
N GLY A 143 -8.15 -8.25 -7.25
CA GLY A 143 -7.32 -9.46 -7.15
C GLY A 143 -5.97 -9.19 -6.51
N GLY A 144 -5.32 -8.08 -6.89
CA GLY A 144 -4.05 -7.66 -6.27
C GLY A 144 -4.22 -7.31 -4.79
N SER A 145 -5.31 -6.64 -4.41
CA SER A 145 -5.57 -6.32 -3.00
C SER A 145 -5.74 -7.58 -2.15
N LEU A 146 -6.53 -8.56 -2.63
CA LEU A 146 -6.72 -9.84 -1.93
C LEU A 146 -5.39 -10.59 -1.76
N LEU A 147 -4.57 -10.65 -2.82
CA LEU A 147 -3.24 -11.24 -2.76
C LEU A 147 -2.33 -10.55 -1.74
N ILE A 148 -2.39 -9.22 -1.63
CA ILE A 148 -1.60 -8.47 -0.63
C ILE A 148 -2.08 -8.79 0.79
N VAL A 149 -3.39 -8.87 1.02
CA VAL A 149 -3.94 -9.28 2.32
C VAL A 149 -3.44 -10.69 2.68
N ASP A 150 -3.54 -11.63 1.74
CA ASP A 150 -3.25 -13.02 1.99
C ASP A 150 -1.76 -13.35 2.06
N VAL A 151 -0.90 -12.64 1.33
CA VAL A 151 0.56 -12.88 1.33
C VAL A 151 1.29 -12.01 2.36
N LEU A 152 0.93 -10.74 2.53
CA LEU A 152 1.64 -9.82 3.41
C LEU A 152 0.96 -9.65 4.76
N MET A 153 -0.35 -9.38 4.81
CA MET A 153 -1.02 -9.15 6.10
C MET A 153 -1.13 -10.43 6.92
N SER A 154 -1.32 -11.58 6.27
CA SER A 154 -1.39 -12.87 6.97
C SER A 154 -0.07 -13.29 7.65
N LEU A 155 1.06 -12.63 7.33
CA LEU A 155 2.31 -12.80 8.11
C LEU A 155 2.12 -12.36 9.56
N GLU A 156 1.19 -11.44 9.82
CA GLU A 156 0.87 -10.92 11.15
C GLU A 156 -0.65 -10.78 11.36
N PRO A 157 -1.35 -11.88 11.68
CA PRO A 157 -2.83 -11.90 11.73
C PRO A 157 -3.47 -10.99 12.77
N SER A 158 -2.71 -10.57 13.78
CA SER A 158 -3.16 -9.61 14.80
C SER A 158 -3.21 -8.17 14.29
N TRP A 159 -2.58 -7.90 13.14
CA TRP A 159 -2.53 -6.58 12.53
C TRP A 159 -3.43 -6.52 11.30
N THR A 160 -4.24 -5.47 11.21
CA THR A 160 -5.13 -5.23 10.08
C THR A 160 -5.08 -3.77 9.65
N SER A 161 -5.21 -3.52 8.35
CA SER A 161 -5.30 -2.18 7.78
C SER A 161 -6.01 -2.25 6.43
N THR A 162 -7.05 -1.43 6.28
CA THR A 162 -7.83 -1.33 5.04
C THR A 162 -7.08 -0.60 3.94
N LEU A 163 -6.17 0.31 4.30
CA LEU A 163 -5.38 1.12 3.36
C LEU A 163 -4.15 0.38 2.83
N PHE A 164 -3.66 -0.63 3.57
CA PHE A 164 -2.40 -1.32 3.26
C PHE A 164 -2.37 -2.01 1.89
N PRO A 165 -3.42 -2.71 1.43
CA PRO A 165 -3.43 -3.29 0.09
C PRO A 165 -3.33 -2.22 -1.01
N ALA A 166 -4.08 -1.13 -0.87
CA ALA A 166 -4.01 -0.01 -1.82
C ALA A 166 -2.61 0.62 -1.85
N TYR A 167 -1.98 0.78 -0.68
CA TYR A 167 -0.61 1.27 -0.55
C TYR A 167 0.41 0.41 -1.33
N VAL A 168 0.44 -0.91 -1.10
CA VAL A 168 1.38 -1.82 -1.78
C VAL A 168 1.06 -1.95 -3.27
N LEU A 169 -0.22 -1.91 -3.65
CA LEU A 169 -0.64 -1.96 -5.05
C LEU A 169 -0.22 -0.70 -5.81
N THR A 170 -0.42 0.48 -5.23
CA THR A 170 0.07 1.74 -5.81
C THR A 170 1.60 1.76 -5.86
N ALA A 171 2.28 1.26 -4.83
CA ALA A 171 3.74 1.11 -4.80
C ALA A 171 4.25 0.21 -5.93
N SER A 172 3.51 -0.87 -6.25
CA SER A 172 3.77 -1.80 -7.33
C SER A 172 3.57 -1.16 -8.71
N LEU A 173 2.47 -0.43 -8.91
CA LEU A 173 2.22 0.35 -10.12
C LEU A 173 3.31 1.40 -10.37
N TYR A 174 3.63 2.19 -9.35
CA TYR A 174 4.69 3.20 -9.40
C TYR A 174 6.04 2.60 -9.83
N THR A 175 6.40 1.46 -9.22
CA THR A 175 7.64 0.76 -9.55
C THR A 175 7.60 0.14 -10.95
N GLY A 176 6.44 -0.38 -11.38
CA GLY A 176 6.23 -0.87 -12.74
C GLY A 176 6.47 0.20 -13.80
N ILE A 177 5.98 1.43 -13.57
CA ILE A 177 6.25 2.58 -14.46
C ILE A 177 7.75 2.88 -14.52
N ALA A 178 8.43 2.91 -13.37
CA ALA A 178 9.88 3.12 -13.32
C ALA A 178 10.66 2.01 -14.06
N ALA A 179 10.25 0.75 -13.90
CA ALA A 179 10.86 -0.38 -14.59
C ALA A 179 10.68 -0.29 -16.11
N VAL A 180 9.50 0.14 -16.58
CA VAL A 180 9.24 0.39 -18.00
C VAL A 180 10.18 1.47 -18.56
N VAL A 181 10.36 2.58 -17.84
CA VAL A 181 11.30 3.65 -18.26
C VAL A 181 12.73 3.12 -18.40
N ILE A 182 13.19 2.29 -17.46
CA ILE A 182 14.53 1.68 -17.52
C ILE A 182 14.65 0.77 -18.75
N VAL A 183 13.71 -0.17 -18.93
CA VAL A 183 13.76 -1.13 -20.03
C VAL A 183 13.66 -0.40 -21.37
N SER A 184 12.75 0.58 -21.52
CA SER A 184 12.63 1.38 -22.74
C SER A 184 13.90 2.19 -23.04
N ALA A 185 14.64 2.64 -22.02
CA ALA A 185 15.91 3.34 -22.23
C ALA A 185 17.03 2.43 -22.76
N TRP A 186 16.96 1.13 -22.48
CA TRP A 186 17.97 0.13 -22.87
C TRP A 186 17.62 -0.57 -24.18
N SER A 187 16.35 -0.90 -24.40
CA SER A 187 15.90 -1.71 -25.53
C SER A 187 15.55 -0.89 -26.78
N ALA A 188 15.51 0.44 -26.67
CA ALA A 188 14.90 1.27 -27.68
C ALA A 188 15.77 2.49 -28.05
N PRO A 189 15.63 3.05 -29.27
CA PRO A 189 16.39 4.22 -29.72
C PRO A 189 16.31 5.39 -28.73
N PRO A 190 17.38 6.21 -28.60
CA PRO A 190 17.45 7.35 -27.67
C PRO A 190 16.20 8.25 -27.70
N GLU A 191 15.69 8.49 -28.90
CA GLU A 191 14.61 9.41 -29.26
C GLU A 191 13.27 9.13 -28.54
N ILE A 192 13.12 7.96 -27.92
CA ILE A 192 11.91 7.56 -27.21
C ILE A 192 11.82 8.26 -25.84
N LEU A 193 12.97 8.52 -25.22
CA LEU A 193 13.08 9.18 -23.91
C LEU A 193 13.86 10.50 -24.02
N ASP A 194 13.61 11.24 -25.10
CA ASP A 194 14.19 12.54 -25.33
C ASP A 194 13.10 13.64 -25.38
N GLY A 195 13.53 14.86 -25.04
CA GLY A 195 12.70 16.06 -25.16
C GLY A 195 11.37 16.00 -24.37
N PRO A 196 10.22 16.25 -25.01
CA PRO A 196 8.91 16.27 -24.35
C PRO A 196 8.54 14.96 -23.64
N ARG A 197 8.82 13.80 -24.24
CA ARG A 197 8.44 12.49 -23.69
C ARG A 197 9.12 12.19 -22.35
N ALA A 198 10.38 12.62 -22.20
CA ALA A 198 11.11 12.50 -20.93
C ALA A 198 10.51 13.39 -19.83
N ASN A 199 9.99 14.57 -20.21
CA ASN A 199 9.28 15.45 -19.27
C ASN A 199 7.96 14.82 -18.80
N ASP A 200 7.20 14.19 -19.71
CA ASP A 200 5.93 13.54 -19.37
C ASP A 200 6.15 12.32 -18.47
N ALA A 201 7.15 11.49 -18.78
CA ALA A 201 7.53 10.36 -17.92
C ALA A 201 8.02 10.83 -16.54
N GLY A 202 8.82 11.90 -16.48
CA GLY A 202 9.27 12.49 -15.22
C GLY A 202 8.12 13.08 -14.37
N ASN A 203 7.17 13.77 -15.00
CA ASN A 203 5.95 14.27 -14.35
C ASN A 203 5.12 13.11 -13.78
N LEU A 204 4.98 12.03 -14.55
CA LEU A 204 4.24 10.86 -14.13
C LEU A 204 4.88 10.19 -12.91
N LEU A 205 6.19 9.95 -12.95
CA LEU A 205 6.94 9.37 -11.82
C LEU A 205 6.91 10.27 -10.59
N LEU A 206 7.02 11.59 -10.76
CA LEU A 206 6.87 12.55 -9.66
C LEU A 206 5.46 12.49 -9.06
N GLY A 207 4.42 12.45 -9.90
CA GLY A 207 3.03 12.33 -9.45
C GLY A 207 2.80 11.07 -8.62
N PHE A 208 3.28 9.91 -9.09
CA PHE A 208 3.18 8.67 -8.32
C PHE A 208 4.04 8.66 -7.05
N ALA A 209 5.19 9.35 -7.03
CA ALA A 209 5.97 9.54 -5.80
C ALA A 209 5.15 10.29 -4.73
N LEU A 210 4.44 11.35 -5.12
CA LEU A 210 3.56 12.11 -4.24
C LEU A 210 2.39 11.24 -3.74
N VAL A 211 1.75 10.47 -4.63
CA VAL A 211 0.65 9.55 -4.24
C VAL A 211 1.13 8.47 -3.28
N TRP A 212 2.30 7.87 -3.54
CA TRP A 212 2.88 6.86 -2.65
C TRP A 212 3.16 7.44 -1.27
N MET A 213 3.78 8.62 -1.19
CA MET A 213 4.03 9.30 0.08
C MET A 213 2.74 9.68 0.79
N TYR A 214 1.73 10.14 0.05
CA TYR A 214 0.40 10.41 0.59
C TYR A 214 -0.21 9.17 1.24
N LEU A 215 -0.16 8.00 0.58
CA LEU A 215 -0.70 6.76 1.14
C LEU A 215 0.09 6.27 2.35
N LEU A 216 1.43 6.34 2.29
CA LEU A 216 2.30 6.04 3.44
C LEU A 216 1.92 6.91 4.65
N TRP A 217 1.80 8.22 4.43
CA TRP A 217 1.50 9.18 5.48
C TRP A 217 0.08 9.02 6.02
N SER A 218 -0.90 8.78 5.14
CA SER A 218 -2.30 8.57 5.53
C SER A 218 -2.46 7.32 6.40
N GLN A 219 -1.71 6.26 6.10
CA GLN A 219 -1.65 5.07 6.95
C GLN A 219 -0.99 5.37 8.30
N PHE A 220 0.16 6.05 8.26
CA PHE A 220 0.95 6.36 9.45
C PHE A 220 0.15 7.22 10.45
N LEU A 221 -0.48 8.29 9.98
CA LEU A 221 -1.18 9.27 10.83
C LEU A 221 -2.32 8.63 11.61
N VAL A 222 -3.14 7.79 10.98
CA VAL A 222 -4.29 7.14 11.66
C VAL A 222 -3.82 6.18 12.74
N ILE A 223 -2.80 5.36 12.46
CA ILE A 223 -2.25 4.42 13.45
C ILE A 223 -1.60 5.18 14.61
N TRP A 224 -0.81 6.21 14.29
CA TRP A 224 -0.13 7.03 15.29
C TRP A 224 -1.13 7.79 16.18
N TYR A 225 -2.16 8.39 15.59
CA TYR A 225 -3.17 9.14 16.32
C TYR A 225 -4.11 8.24 17.13
N GLY A 226 -4.50 7.08 16.58
CA GLY A 226 -5.35 6.10 17.25
C GLY A 226 -4.66 5.40 18.44
N ASN A 227 -3.33 5.31 18.39
CA ASN A 227 -2.45 4.78 19.44
C ASN A 227 -2.91 3.44 20.06
N LEU A 228 -3.44 2.54 19.24
CA LEU A 228 -3.79 1.18 19.65
C LEU A 228 -2.53 0.32 19.73
N THR A 229 -2.36 -0.42 20.83
CA THR A 229 -1.14 -1.17 21.13
C THR A 229 -0.75 -2.18 20.04
N GLU A 230 -1.75 -2.84 19.45
CA GLU A 230 -1.60 -3.85 18.40
C GLU A 230 -1.13 -3.23 17.08
N GLU A 231 -1.66 -2.05 16.73
CA GLU A 231 -1.38 -1.37 15.47
C GLU A 231 -0.09 -0.57 15.51
N VAL A 232 0.16 0.14 16.61
CA VAL A 232 1.40 0.93 16.79
C VAL A 232 2.62 0.01 16.85
N GLY A 233 2.49 -1.18 17.45
CA GLY A 233 3.58 -2.16 17.47
C GLY A 233 4.09 -2.52 16.08
N TYR A 234 3.23 -2.53 15.06
CA TYR A 234 3.64 -2.76 13.66
C TYR A 234 4.57 -1.65 13.13
N LEU A 235 4.29 -0.39 13.49
CA LEU A 235 5.10 0.78 13.11
C LEU A 235 6.41 0.83 13.89
N ILE A 236 6.36 0.65 15.22
CA ILE A 236 7.56 0.66 16.08
C ILE A 236 8.60 -0.34 15.56
N ARG A 237 8.19 -1.58 15.25
CA ARG A 237 9.11 -2.60 14.71
C ARG A 237 9.80 -2.22 13.40
N ARG A 238 9.24 -1.27 12.63
CA ARG A 238 9.74 -0.84 11.30
C ARG A 238 10.48 0.50 11.34
N PHE A 239 10.16 1.38 12.28
CA PHE A 239 10.76 2.70 12.43
C PHE A 239 11.75 2.78 13.60
N GLU A 240 11.75 1.80 14.50
CA GLU A 240 12.70 1.67 15.60
C GLU A 240 13.56 0.40 15.47
N HIS A 241 14.65 0.37 16.25
CA HIS A 241 15.68 -0.67 16.20
C HIS A 241 16.28 -0.85 14.79
N GLY A 242 17.03 -1.94 14.52
CA GLY A 242 17.93 -2.10 13.36
C GLY A 242 17.37 -1.82 11.94
N TRP A 243 16.06 -1.62 11.79
CA TRP A 243 15.37 -1.31 10.53
C TRP A 243 15.21 0.18 10.24
N ARG A 244 15.49 1.07 11.22
CA ARG A 244 15.35 2.52 11.07
C ARG A 244 16.10 3.08 9.87
N LEU A 245 17.35 2.66 9.65
CA LEU A 245 18.14 3.13 8.51
C LEU A 245 17.51 2.71 7.18
N LEU A 246 16.98 1.47 7.11
CA LEU A 246 16.30 0.98 5.91
C LEU A 246 15.04 1.79 5.63
N ALA A 247 14.21 2.08 6.64
CA ALA A 247 13.00 2.87 6.48
C ALA A 247 13.27 4.28 5.91
N TRP A 248 14.25 5.00 6.48
CA TRP A 248 14.65 6.31 5.97
C TRP A 248 15.26 6.24 4.57
N THR A 249 16.02 5.17 4.27
CA THR A 249 16.58 4.94 2.94
C THR A 249 15.48 4.72 1.91
N VAL A 250 14.45 3.94 2.24
CA VAL A 250 13.28 3.71 1.37
C VAL A 250 12.56 5.02 1.08
N ILE A 251 12.28 5.83 2.11
CA ILE A 251 11.66 7.15 1.95
C ILE A 251 12.53 8.06 1.07
N ALA A 252 13.85 8.07 1.31
CA ALA A 252 14.77 8.89 0.53
C ALA A 252 14.80 8.47 -0.95
N MET A 253 14.85 7.16 -1.25
CA MET A 253 14.92 6.64 -2.62
C MET A 253 13.60 6.78 -3.38
N ARG A 254 12.46 6.55 -2.73
CA ARG A 254 11.14 6.50 -3.39
C ARG A 254 10.42 7.83 -3.44
N PHE A 255 10.73 8.76 -2.53
CA PHE A 255 10.08 10.05 -2.48
C PHE A 255 11.08 11.20 -2.64
N LEU A 256 12.08 11.30 -1.76
CA LEU A 256 12.95 12.49 -1.74
C LEU A 256 13.76 12.64 -3.04
N ALA A 257 14.38 11.55 -3.51
CA ALA A 257 15.17 11.57 -4.74
C ALA A 257 14.32 11.92 -5.98
N PRO A 258 13.16 11.28 -6.24
CA PRO A 258 12.26 11.70 -7.32
C PRO A 258 11.79 13.15 -7.20
N CYS A 259 11.44 13.61 -6.00
CA CYS A 259 11.01 14.99 -5.77
C CYS A 259 12.12 15.99 -6.10
N VAL A 260 13.33 15.79 -5.59
CA VAL A 260 14.46 16.71 -5.82
C VAL A 260 14.88 16.70 -7.29
N VAL A 261 14.98 15.53 -7.91
CA VAL A 261 15.46 15.40 -9.29
C VAL A 261 14.42 15.92 -10.29
N PHE A 262 13.16 15.50 -10.19
CA PHE A 262 12.13 15.84 -11.18
C PHE A 262 11.52 17.23 -11.03
N LEU A 263 11.78 17.93 -9.93
CA LEU A 263 11.43 19.35 -9.80
C LEU A 263 12.31 20.24 -10.70
N GLY A 264 13.56 19.85 -10.92
CA GLY A 264 14.49 20.56 -11.82
C GLY A 264 14.32 20.15 -13.29
N ARG A 265 14.48 21.11 -14.21
CA ARG A 265 14.50 20.82 -15.67
C ARG A 265 15.61 19.82 -16.04
N ARG A 266 16.75 19.85 -15.34
CA ARG A 266 17.89 18.96 -15.62
C ARG A 266 17.59 17.50 -15.29
N GLY A 267 16.77 17.23 -14.28
CA GLY A 267 16.40 15.87 -13.90
C GLY A 267 15.47 15.16 -14.88
N ARG A 268 14.91 15.89 -15.84
CA ARG A 268 14.00 15.38 -16.88
C ARG A 268 14.71 15.07 -18.20
N ARG A 269 16.03 14.93 -18.16
CA ARG A 269 16.84 14.39 -19.26
C ARG A 269 16.92 12.87 -19.13
N ARG A 270 17.23 12.19 -20.24
CA ARG A 270 17.31 10.72 -20.30
C ARG A 270 18.13 10.08 -19.17
N GLN A 271 19.36 10.53 -18.94
CA GLN A 271 20.23 9.94 -17.91
C GLN A 271 19.70 10.07 -16.48
N PRO A 272 19.38 11.27 -15.96
CA PRO A 272 18.84 11.40 -14.61
C PRO A 272 17.47 10.73 -14.45
N LEU A 273 16.64 10.70 -15.50
CA LEU A 273 15.36 9.97 -15.51
C LEU A 273 15.56 8.47 -15.28
N VAL A 274 16.51 7.85 -16.00
CA VAL A 274 16.83 6.42 -15.85
C VAL A 274 17.48 6.13 -14.50
N ALA A 275 18.42 6.97 -14.05
CA ALA A 275 19.09 6.82 -12.76
C ALA A 275 18.09 6.89 -11.59
N THR A 276 17.15 7.85 -11.64
CA THR A 276 16.12 8.01 -10.61
C THR A 276 15.11 6.88 -10.67
N SER A 277 14.73 6.43 -11.86
CA SER A 277 13.89 5.22 -12.03
C SER A 277 14.55 3.99 -11.41
N ALA A 278 15.87 3.81 -11.57
CA ALA A 278 16.61 2.71 -10.94
C ALA A 278 16.58 2.81 -9.40
N LEU A 279 16.74 4.01 -8.84
CA LEU A 279 16.60 4.24 -7.40
C LEU A 279 15.19 3.90 -6.90
N ILE A 280 14.14 4.25 -7.66
CA ILE A 280 12.75 3.91 -7.30
C ILE A 280 12.56 2.38 -7.25
N VAL A 281 13.09 1.66 -8.25
CA VAL A 281 13.00 0.19 -8.31
C VAL A 281 13.76 -0.47 -7.16
N VAL A 282 14.99 -0.04 -6.89
CA VAL A 282 15.77 -0.52 -5.73
C VAL A 282 15.06 -0.16 -4.42
N GLY A 283 14.51 1.05 -4.32
CA GLY A 283 13.73 1.50 -3.18
C GLY A 283 12.50 0.62 -2.93
N PHE A 284 11.82 0.13 -3.98
CA PHE A 284 10.71 -0.82 -3.82
C PHE A 284 11.17 -2.17 -3.30
N LEU A 285 12.31 -2.66 -3.80
CA LEU A 285 12.87 -3.92 -3.33
C LEU A 285 13.19 -3.84 -1.82
N LEU A 286 13.85 -2.75 -1.41
CA LEU A 286 14.13 -2.46 0.00
C LEU A 286 12.84 -2.30 0.83
N GLU A 287 11.82 -1.66 0.26
CA GLU A 287 10.50 -1.56 0.89
C GLU A 287 9.87 -2.94 1.10
N CYS A 288 9.92 -3.85 0.12
CA CYS A 288 9.43 -5.21 0.28
C CYS A 288 10.15 -5.95 1.42
N PHE A 289 11.47 -5.76 1.56
CA PHE A 289 12.20 -6.29 2.71
C PHE A 289 11.78 -5.64 4.03
N LEU A 290 11.48 -4.34 4.05
CA LEU A 290 10.96 -3.65 5.24
C LEU A 290 9.55 -4.14 5.62
N LEU A 291 8.69 -4.42 4.63
CA LEU A 291 7.32 -4.91 4.85
C LEU A 291 7.31 -6.32 5.44
N VAL A 292 8.24 -7.19 5.03
CA VAL A 292 8.35 -8.58 5.54
C VAL A 292 9.24 -8.68 6.79
N GLY A 293 10.22 -7.79 6.92
CA GLY A 293 11.43 -7.96 7.72
C GLY A 293 11.28 -8.11 9.24
N PRO A 294 10.55 -7.25 9.97
CA PRO A 294 10.75 -7.20 11.41
C PRO A 294 9.76 -8.11 12.15
N ARG A 295 10.26 -9.31 12.50
CA ARG A 295 9.59 -10.22 13.46
C ARG A 295 10.50 -10.79 14.56
N GLN A 296 11.74 -10.32 14.69
CA GLN A 296 12.69 -10.68 15.75
C GLN A 296 13.32 -9.36 16.22
N ALA A 297 13.36 -8.95 17.49
CA ALA A 297 13.41 -9.71 18.74
C ALA A 297 12.72 -8.95 19.89
N LEU A 298 11.73 -9.57 20.52
CA LEU A 298 11.47 -9.37 21.96
C LEU A 298 11.97 -10.58 22.78
N THR A 299 12.55 -11.59 22.11
CA THR A 299 13.09 -12.81 22.72
C THR A 299 14.60 -12.80 22.94
N ASP A 300 15.31 -11.77 22.42
CA ASP A 300 16.73 -11.52 22.72
C ASP A 300 16.89 -10.33 23.67
N GLN A 301 15.98 -10.18 24.63
CA GLN A 301 16.43 -9.68 25.93
C GLN A 301 17.21 -10.85 26.53
N PRO A 302 18.55 -10.79 26.67
CA PRO A 302 19.17 -11.63 27.67
C PRO A 302 18.42 -11.30 28.96
N SER A 303 17.92 -12.31 29.65
CA SER A 303 17.51 -12.23 31.03
C SER A 303 18.72 -11.86 31.90
N ALA A 304 19.22 -10.63 31.73
CA ALA A 304 20.21 -9.95 32.55
C ALA A 304 19.49 -9.08 33.61
N ALA A 305 18.29 -9.49 34.00
CA ALA A 305 17.51 -8.91 35.10
C ALA A 305 17.10 -9.97 36.14
N SER A 306 17.85 -11.06 36.24
CA SER A 306 17.77 -12.02 37.35
C SER A 306 19.16 -12.32 37.92
N GLY A 307 19.95 -11.27 38.15
CA GLY A 307 21.32 -11.41 38.65
C GLY A 307 22.03 -10.07 38.85
N CYS A 308 21.41 -9.14 39.58
CA CYS A 308 22.09 -7.99 40.20
C CYS A 308 21.23 -7.51 41.37
N ALA A 309 21.15 -8.34 42.41
CA ALA A 309 20.80 -7.90 43.75
C ALA A 309 22.05 -8.10 44.60
N ASP A 310 23.04 -7.22 44.41
CA ASP A 310 24.02 -6.98 45.47
C ASP A 310 23.48 -5.87 46.38
N PRO A 311 23.45 -6.09 47.70
CA PRO A 311 22.92 -5.14 48.66
C PRO A 311 23.94 -4.02 48.90
N LEU A 312 23.57 -2.77 48.61
CA LEU A 312 24.33 -1.64 49.11
C LEU A 312 24.15 -1.52 50.63
N PRO A 313 25.24 -1.28 51.39
CA PRO A 313 25.20 -1.24 52.84
C PRO A 313 24.64 0.09 53.34
N GLY A 314 23.71 0.00 54.28
CA GLY A 314 23.46 1.05 55.26
C GLY A 314 22.59 2.22 54.81
N THR A 315 21.27 2.06 54.85
CA THR A 315 20.38 3.13 55.36
C THR A 315 19.13 2.49 55.96
N LEU A 316 19.09 2.42 57.29
CA LEU A 316 17.94 2.01 58.08
C LEU A 316 16.85 3.09 57.99
N LEU A 317 15.70 2.76 57.43
CA LEU A 317 14.46 3.52 57.62
C LEU A 317 13.34 2.49 57.90
N PRO A 318 12.88 2.35 59.14
CA PRO A 318 11.85 1.37 59.47
C PRO A 318 10.49 1.94 59.11
N LEU A 319 9.83 1.38 58.08
CA LEU A 319 8.38 1.53 57.93
C LEU A 319 7.67 0.49 58.79
N PRO A 320 6.63 0.87 59.56
CA PRO A 320 6.01 -0.01 60.53
C PRO A 320 5.19 -1.11 59.86
N SER A 321 5.45 -2.34 60.26
CA SER A 321 4.65 -3.51 59.92
C SER A 321 3.31 -3.48 60.65
N ARG A 322 2.19 -3.49 59.91
CA ARG A 322 0.89 -3.91 60.45
C ARG A 322 0.51 -5.27 59.88
N ARG A 323 0.74 -6.32 60.68
CA ARG A 323 -0.02 -7.57 60.64
C ARG A 323 -1.06 -7.52 61.76
N GLY A 324 -2.27 -8.01 61.48
CA GLY A 324 -3.11 -8.66 62.49
C GLY A 324 -4.48 -8.06 62.77
N SER A 325 -5.50 -8.75 62.24
CA SER A 325 -6.68 -9.31 62.94
C SER A 325 -7.85 -8.44 63.43
N ALA A 326 -9.02 -9.10 63.33
CA ALA A 326 -10.35 -8.87 63.94
C ALA A 326 -11.23 -7.82 63.24
N GLN A 327 -12.34 -8.16 62.57
CA GLN A 327 -13.52 -8.99 62.90
C GLN A 327 -14.60 -8.24 63.72
N ASP A 328 -15.79 -8.21 63.11
CA ASP A 328 -17.15 -8.02 63.61
C ASP A 328 -17.74 -6.63 63.97
N ASP A 329 -18.98 -6.49 63.47
CA ASP A 329 -20.12 -5.68 63.88
C ASP A 329 -20.23 -4.19 63.52
N LEU A 330 -21.11 -3.90 62.56
CA LEU A 330 -22.46 -3.35 62.86
C LEU A 330 -23.36 -3.33 61.61
N ALA A 331 -24.61 -3.73 61.83
CA ALA A 331 -25.63 -4.00 60.82
C ALA A 331 -26.54 -2.78 60.51
N ALA A 332 -26.91 -2.69 59.22
CA ALA A 332 -28.18 -2.22 58.63
C ALA A 332 -28.54 -0.69 58.62
N PRO A 333 -29.57 -0.25 57.84
CA PRO A 333 -29.65 -0.25 56.37
C PRO A 333 -30.09 1.13 55.78
N GLY A 334 -29.78 1.43 54.50
CA GLY A 334 -30.23 2.67 53.83
C GLY A 334 -29.86 2.74 52.33
N PRO A 335 -30.58 3.51 51.49
CA PRO A 335 -31.07 3.03 50.18
C PRO A 335 -30.10 3.15 49.00
N ARG A 336 -30.30 2.27 48.01
CA ARG A 336 -29.64 2.30 46.69
C ARG A 336 -30.12 3.50 45.86
N PRO A 337 -29.25 4.28 45.22
CA PRO A 337 -29.61 5.08 44.07
C PRO A 337 -29.42 4.27 42.78
N SER A 338 -30.50 4.22 42.02
CA SER A 338 -30.64 3.72 40.67
C SER A 338 -29.82 4.50 39.63
N ALA A 339 -29.24 3.74 38.69
CA ALA A 339 -29.07 4.07 37.27
C ALA A 339 -28.83 5.54 36.88
N LEU A 340 -27.56 5.91 36.69
CA LEU A 340 -27.17 7.06 35.87
C LEU A 340 -27.10 6.64 34.40
N ARG A 341 -28.20 6.85 33.67
CA ARG A 341 -28.18 7.00 32.21
C ARG A 341 -27.77 8.44 31.89
N VAL A 342 -26.64 8.62 31.22
CA VAL A 342 -26.27 9.90 30.62
C VAL A 342 -26.92 9.98 29.24
N SER A 343 -27.98 10.78 29.11
CA SER A 343 -28.59 11.15 27.83
C SER A 343 -28.07 12.51 27.39
N TRP A 344 -27.48 12.56 26.19
CA TRP A 344 -27.09 13.80 25.53
C TRP A 344 -28.31 14.40 24.82
N ALA A 345 -28.89 15.44 25.41
CA ALA A 345 -29.97 16.22 24.80
C ALA A 345 -29.41 17.46 24.08
N ARG A 346 -29.87 17.61 22.84
CA ARG A 346 -29.69 18.76 21.93
C ARG A 346 -29.92 20.14 22.58
N ARG A 347 -29.07 21.09 22.20
CA ARG A 347 -29.37 22.50 21.80
C ARG A 347 -28.04 23.20 21.53
N GLY A 348 -27.86 24.08 20.55
CA GLY A 348 -28.72 24.67 19.54
C GLY A 348 -27.90 25.73 18.80
N SER A 349 -28.16 25.96 17.52
CA SER A 349 -27.66 27.13 16.80
C SER A 349 -28.77 28.17 16.75
N ALA A 350 -28.54 29.29 17.43
CA ALA A 350 -29.31 30.51 17.28
C ALA A 350 -28.38 31.58 16.68
N THR A 351 -28.67 32.01 15.46
CA THR A 351 -28.17 33.26 14.88
C THR A 351 -29.38 34.17 14.70
N ALA A 352 -29.41 35.25 15.49
CA ALA A 352 -30.37 36.33 15.34
C ALA A 352 -29.73 37.48 14.54
N ALA A 353 -30.40 37.92 13.49
CA ALA A 353 -30.19 39.23 12.87
C ALA A 353 -31.58 39.85 12.61
N CYS A 354 -31.74 41.09 13.06
CA CYS A 354 -32.97 41.89 13.04
C CYS A 354 -33.16 42.65 11.71
N PRO A 355 -34.34 43.28 11.48
CA PRO A 355 -34.95 43.44 10.16
C PRO A 355 -34.71 44.82 9.50
N GLY A 356 -34.88 44.88 8.18
CA GLY A 356 -34.88 46.13 7.42
C GLY A 356 -35.46 46.02 6.01
N ARG A 357 -36.68 46.54 5.86
CA ARG A 357 -37.30 47.24 4.71
C ARG A 357 -37.40 46.61 3.30
N SER A 358 -38.65 46.76 2.81
CA SER A 358 -39.13 47.19 1.49
C SER A 358 -39.25 46.21 0.31
N ALA A 359 -40.53 45.94 0.00
CA ALA A 359 -41.21 46.27 -1.27
C ALA A 359 -41.06 45.37 -2.52
N ALA A 360 -42.19 45.31 -3.24
CA ALA A 360 -42.45 44.74 -4.57
C ALA A 360 -42.51 43.21 -4.62
N GLY A 361 -43.51 42.53 -5.20
CA GLY A 361 -44.51 42.95 -6.19
C GLY A 361 -44.52 41.89 -7.31
N SER A 362 -45.73 41.51 -7.77
CA SER A 362 -46.09 40.68 -8.96
C SER A 362 -45.62 39.21 -8.97
N SER A 363 -46.49 38.19 -8.99
CA SER A 363 -47.50 37.78 -10.00
C SER A 363 -46.90 37.42 -11.37
N ASP A 364 -46.76 36.14 -11.69
CA ASP A 364 -47.75 35.37 -12.46
C ASP A 364 -47.12 34.17 -13.17
N ASP A 365 -47.75 33.01 -12.94
CA ASP A 365 -47.72 31.83 -13.81
C ASP A 365 -48.53 32.12 -15.08
N GLY A 366 -48.04 31.69 -16.24
CA GLY A 366 -48.78 31.87 -17.49
C GLY A 366 -48.18 31.12 -18.67
N SER A 367 -48.75 29.96 -18.95
CA SER A 367 -48.44 29.02 -20.01
C SER A 367 -48.79 29.50 -21.42
N SER A 368 -48.36 28.68 -22.39
CA SER A 368 -48.98 28.37 -23.69
C SER A 368 -48.83 29.36 -24.86
N SER A 369 -48.05 28.88 -25.84
CA SER A 369 -48.17 29.14 -27.29
C SER A 369 -49.60 28.93 -27.81
N PRO A 370 -49.92 29.57 -28.93
CA PRO A 370 -50.05 28.81 -30.18
C PRO A 370 -49.02 29.18 -31.24
#